data_AF-D8TJ03-F1
#
_entry.id   AF-D8TJ03-F1
#
_cell.length_a   1.000
_cell.length_b   1.000
_cell.length_c   1.000
_cell.angle_alpha   90.00
_cell.angle_beta   90.00
_cell.angle_gamma   90.00
#
_symmetry.space_group_name_H-M   'P 1'
#
loop_
_entity.id
_entity.type
_entity.pdbx_description
1 polymer ?
#
loop_
_entity_poly.entity_id
_entity_poly.type
_entity_poly.pdbx_seq_one_letter_code
_entity_poly.pdbx_strand_id
1 'polypeptide(L)'
;MPSWKVVASVGGELISVYDGTTRYTVGRWTLGKCGANGWPPLSSCYYAYKAVDKALTAKFPKASKHLTAPKVLIQAVACGKAYYNPELSMWALSSVRPARILPDIVPKRCDANSFGVPTDAGSLECARLVAQHNTKAQPWVP
;
A
#
# COMPACT_ATOMS: atom_id res chain seq x y z
N MET A 1 12.30 0.35 10.08
CA MET A 1 12.27 -1.07 9.64
C MET A 1 11.59 -1.16 8.27
N PRO A 2 12.06 -2.03 7.35
CA PRO A 2 11.33 -2.31 6.12
C PRO A 2 10.00 -3.02 6.42
N SER A 3 8.97 -2.64 5.68
CA SER A 3 7.61 -3.16 5.80
C SER A 3 6.94 -3.15 4.42
N TRP A 4 5.90 -3.96 4.25
CA TRP A 4 5.23 -4.14 2.96
C TRP A 4 3.74 -3.89 3.11
N LYS A 5 3.19 -3.13 2.16
CA LYS A 5 1.78 -2.76 2.16
C LYS A 5 1.25 -2.81 0.74
N VAL A 6 0.03 -3.32 0.58
CA VAL A 6 -0.71 -3.19 -0.68
C VAL A 6 -1.55 -1.92 -0.62
N VAL A 7 -1.43 -1.13 -1.68
CA VAL A 7 -2.18 0.12 -1.93
C VAL A 7 -2.93 -0.01 -3.26
N ALA A 8 -3.94 0.82 -3.46
CA ALA A 8 -4.60 0.96 -4.75
C ALA A 8 -3.84 1.98 -5.62
N SER A 9 -3.79 1.72 -6.92
CA SER A 9 -3.41 2.70 -7.94
C SER A 9 -4.69 3.26 -8.56
N VAL A 10 -4.92 4.56 -8.43
CA VAL A 10 -6.09 5.23 -8.99
C VAL A 10 -5.64 6.54 -9.65
N GLY A 11 -5.73 6.61 -10.98
CA GLY A 11 -5.39 7.83 -11.72
C GLY A 11 -3.92 8.22 -11.56
N GLY A 12 -3.02 7.25 -11.43
CA GLY A 12 -1.60 7.50 -11.14
C GLY A 12 -1.28 7.86 -9.68
N GLU A 13 -2.26 7.82 -8.76
CA GLU A 13 -2.01 8.04 -7.34
C GLU A 13 -1.99 6.72 -6.56
N LEU A 14 -1.12 6.63 -5.54
CA LEU A 14 -1.13 5.54 -4.58
C LEU A 14 -2.07 5.87 -3.42
N ILE A 15 -3.16 5.12 -3.27
CA ILE A 15 -4.22 5.38 -2.28
C ILE A 15 -4.43 4.16 -1.38
N SER A 16 -4.72 4.38 -0.11
CA SER A 16 -5.09 3.32 0.83
C SER A 16 -6.32 2.55 0.33
N VAL A 17 -6.20 1.22 0.28
CA VAL A 17 -7.33 0.33 -0.08
C VAL A 17 -8.46 0.43 0.96
N TYR A 18 -8.11 0.61 2.23
CA TYR A 18 -9.02 0.56 3.37
C TYR A 18 -9.93 1.78 3.43
N ASP A 19 -9.35 2.97 3.60
CA ASP A 19 -10.10 4.22 3.80
C ASP A 19 -10.41 4.98 2.51
N GLY A 20 -9.71 4.68 1.40
CA GLY A 20 -9.89 5.32 0.10
C GLY A 20 -9.46 6.79 -0.01
N THR A 21 -8.87 7.36 1.03
CA THR A 21 -8.56 8.81 1.15
C THR A 21 -7.10 9.09 1.46
N THR A 22 -6.43 8.21 2.20
CA THR A 22 -5.01 8.34 2.51
C THR A 22 -4.19 8.14 1.24
N ARG A 23 -3.50 9.20 0.82
CA ARG A 23 -2.55 9.17 -0.29
C ARG A 23 -1.14 8.86 0.19
N TYR A 24 -0.43 8.10 -0.62
CA TYR A 24 0.98 7.76 -0.44
C TYR A 24 1.79 8.36 -1.58
N THR A 25 2.97 8.86 -1.25
CA THR A 25 3.92 9.35 -2.25
C THR A 25 5.27 8.72 -1.96
N VAL A 26 5.89 8.13 -2.99
CA VAL A 26 7.22 7.54 -2.86
C VAL A 26 8.21 8.61 -2.39
N GLY A 27 9.00 8.26 -1.37
CA GLY A 27 9.97 9.14 -0.72
C GLY A 27 9.39 10.11 0.31
N ARG A 28 8.06 10.22 0.48
CA ARG A 28 7.44 11.12 1.47
C ARG A 28 6.89 10.36 2.67
N TRP A 29 7.06 10.95 3.86
CA TRP A 29 6.43 10.44 5.08
C TRP A 29 4.93 10.73 5.05
N THR A 30 4.14 9.69 5.24
CA THR A 30 2.72 9.75 5.55
C THR A 30 2.56 9.50 7.04
N LEU A 31 1.94 10.44 7.75
CA LEU A 31 1.72 10.38 9.20
C LEU A 31 0.28 9.97 9.49
N GLY A 32 0.08 9.06 10.44
CA GLY A 32 -1.24 8.69 10.92
C GLY A 32 -1.89 9.88 11.58
N LYS A 33 -3.23 9.93 11.58
CA LYS A 33 -3.93 11.00 12.31
C LYS A 33 -3.59 10.86 13.79
N CYS A 34 -2.97 11.88 14.38
CA CYS A 34 -2.56 11.85 15.78
C CYS A 34 -3.78 11.62 16.68
N GLY A 35 -3.70 10.63 17.56
CA GLY A 35 -4.63 10.44 18.66
C GLY A 35 -4.26 11.27 19.89
N ALA A 36 -5.12 11.22 20.91
CA ALA A 36 -4.83 11.79 22.22
C ALA A 36 -3.43 11.34 22.71
N ASN A 37 -2.63 12.28 23.21
CA ASN A 37 -1.29 12.05 23.79
C ASN A 37 -0.23 11.49 22.80
N GLY A 38 -0.38 11.75 21.50
CA GLY A 38 0.66 11.43 20.50
C GLY A 38 0.84 9.94 20.22
N TRP A 39 -0.09 9.09 20.64
CA TRP A 39 -0.27 7.72 20.15
C TRP A 39 -1.47 7.72 19.20
N PRO A 40 -1.31 7.42 17.89
CA PRO A 40 -2.45 7.31 17.00
C PRO A 40 -3.33 6.14 17.44
N PRO A 41 -4.67 6.30 17.48
CA PRO A 41 -5.55 5.16 17.71
C PRO A 41 -5.35 4.15 16.58
N LEU A 42 -5.64 2.89 16.85
CA LEU A 42 -5.47 1.80 15.89
C LEU A 42 -6.16 2.08 14.54
N SER A 43 -7.30 2.77 14.55
CA SER A 43 -8.05 3.22 13.38
C SER A 43 -7.34 4.28 12.51
N SER A 44 -6.33 4.96 13.07
CA SER A 44 -5.54 6.00 12.41
C SER A 44 -4.12 5.54 12.06
N CYS A 45 -3.78 4.29 12.38
CA CYS A 45 -2.50 3.68 12.07
C CYS A 45 -2.46 3.09 10.66
N TYR A 46 -1.27 3.05 10.08
CA TYR A 46 -1.04 2.36 8.81
C TYR A 46 -0.70 0.91 9.03
N TYR A 47 -1.55 0.02 8.54
CA TYR A 47 -1.26 -1.40 8.58
C TYR A 47 -0.28 -1.83 7.49
N ALA A 48 0.76 -2.55 7.90
CA ALA A 48 1.76 -3.17 7.02
C ALA A 48 2.19 -4.54 7.54
N TYR A 49 2.76 -5.35 6.65
CA TYR A 49 3.32 -6.67 6.93
C TYR A 49 4.84 -6.60 7.04
N LYS A 50 5.42 -7.55 7.79
CA LYS A 50 6.88 -7.78 7.83
C LYS A 50 7.39 -8.68 6.69
N ALA A 51 6.50 -9.30 5.91
CA ALA A 51 6.86 -10.19 4.83
C ALA A 51 6.07 -9.85 3.57
N VAL A 52 6.73 -9.95 2.41
CA VAL A 52 6.13 -9.71 1.08
C VAL A 52 4.94 -10.64 0.87
N ASP A 53 5.13 -11.95 1.06
CA ASP A 53 4.10 -12.97 0.76
C ASP A 53 2.82 -12.77 1.57
N LYS A 54 2.96 -12.29 2.82
CA LYS A 54 1.81 -11.94 3.67
C LYS A 54 1.07 -10.71 3.16
N ALA A 55 1.78 -9.72 2.62
CA ALA A 55 1.15 -8.57 1.98
C ALA A 55 0.39 -8.96 0.71
N LEU A 56 0.90 -9.92 -0.06
CA LEU A 56 0.29 -10.38 -1.30
C LEU A 56 -0.96 -11.23 -1.09
N THR A 57 -0.95 -12.04 -0.04
CA THR A 57 -2.08 -12.88 0.35
C THR A 57 -3.06 -12.17 1.28
N ALA A 58 -2.86 -10.86 1.50
CA ALA A 58 -3.70 -10.05 2.36
C ALA A 58 -5.15 -10.02 1.86
N LYS A 59 -6.07 -10.43 2.72
CA LYS A 59 -7.51 -10.26 2.48
C LYS A 59 -7.93 -8.88 2.94
N PHE A 60 -8.68 -8.17 2.09
CA PHE A 60 -9.25 -6.88 2.44
C PHE A 60 -10.66 -7.05 3.00
N PRO A 61 -11.04 -6.31 4.06
CA PRO A 61 -12.43 -6.27 4.52
C PRO A 61 -13.37 -5.83 3.40
N LYS A 62 -14.60 -6.39 3.37
CA LYS A 62 -15.62 -6.06 2.36
C LYS A 62 -15.99 -4.57 2.31
N ALA A 63 -15.82 -3.85 3.42
CA ALA A 63 -16.10 -2.42 3.54
C ALA A 63 -14.96 -1.50 3.01
N SER A 64 -13.85 -2.08 2.53
CA SER A 64 -12.73 -1.31 1.99
C SER A 64 -13.16 -0.55 0.72
N LYS A 65 -12.62 0.65 0.51
CA LYS A 65 -13.11 1.57 -0.54
C LYS A 65 -12.61 1.24 -1.93
N HIS A 66 -11.34 0.89 -2.08
CA HIS A 66 -10.73 0.66 -3.40
C HIS A 66 -10.52 -0.83 -3.67
N LEU A 67 -11.53 -1.67 -3.44
CA LEU A 67 -11.44 -3.12 -3.65
C LEU A 67 -11.22 -3.49 -5.13
N THR A 68 -11.83 -2.77 -6.06
CA THR A 68 -11.77 -3.05 -7.51
C THR A 68 -10.62 -2.37 -8.23
N ALA A 69 -10.01 -1.33 -7.65
CA ALA A 69 -8.90 -0.62 -8.25
C ALA A 69 -7.65 -1.52 -8.41
N PRO A 70 -6.77 -1.26 -9.39
CA PRO A 70 -5.49 -1.96 -9.50
C PRO A 70 -4.71 -1.91 -8.18
N LYS A 71 -4.11 -3.03 -7.78
CA LYS A 71 -3.36 -3.14 -6.54
C LYS A 71 -1.87 -3.11 -6.82
N VAL A 72 -1.16 -2.40 -5.96
CA VAL A 72 0.27 -2.20 -6.06
C VAL A 72 0.89 -2.53 -4.71
N LEU A 73 1.94 -3.36 -4.75
CA LEU A 73 2.74 -3.62 -3.57
C LEU A 73 3.82 -2.53 -3.43
N ILE A 74 3.84 -1.88 -2.28
CA ILE A 74 4.90 -0.95 -1.91
C ILE A 74 5.77 -1.52 -0.79
N GLN A 75 7.07 -1.28 -0.90
CA GLN A 75 7.96 -1.36 0.26
C GLN A 75 7.95 0.01 0.95
N ALA A 76 7.75 0.02 2.26
CA ALA A 76 7.74 1.23 3.08
C ALA A 76 8.71 1.10 4.26
N VAL A 77 9.31 2.21 4.64
CA VAL A 77 10.03 2.35 5.89
C VAL A 77 9.06 2.85 6.95
N ALA A 78 8.98 2.14 8.07
CA ALA A 78 8.21 2.55 9.23
C ALA A 78 9.07 3.29 10.25
N CYS A 79 8.49 4.31 10.89
CA CYS A 79 9.09 5.03 12.01
C CYS A 79 8.02 5.37 13.07
N GLY A 80 8.47 5.58 14.31
CA GLY A 80 7.63 5.96 15.43
C GLY A 80 6.99 4.77 16.13
N LYS A 81 5.81 5.03 16.70
CA LYS A 81 5.07 4.09 17.52
C LYS A 81 4.41 3.02 16.66
N ALA A 82 4.39 1.79 17.16
CA ALA A 82 3.82 0.66 16.46
C ALA A 82 3.07 -0.28 17.40
N TYR A 83 1.98 -0.85 16.92
CA TYR A 83 1.21 -1.90 17.58
C TYR A 83 1.22 -3.14 16.70
N TYR A 84 1.37 -4.31 17.28
CA TYR A 84 1.06 -5.55 16.58
C TYR A 84 -0.41 -5.89 16.83
N ASN A 85 -1.18 -6.06 15.75
CA ASN A 85 -2.55 -6.56 15.82
C ASN A 85 -2.52 -8.08 15.54
N PRO A 86 -2.71 -8.93 16.56
CA PRO A 86 -2.64 -10.38 16.40
C PRO A 86 -3.80 -10.94 15.56
N GLU A 87 -4.98 -10.33 15.61
CA GLU A 87 -6.15 -10.77 14.84
C GLU A 87 -5.94 -10.62 13.34
N LEU A 88 -5.33 -9.52 12.93
CA LEU A 88 -5.01 -9.24 11.52
C LEU A 88 -3.62 -9.75 11.12
N SER A 89 -2.80 -10.15 12.09
CA SER A 89 -1.37 -10.46 11.89
C SER A 89 -0.61 -9.32 11.18
N MET A 90 -0.96 -8.06 11.51
CA MET A 90 -0.42 -6.85 10.89
C MET A 90 0.20 -5.93 11.94
N TRP A 91 1.16 -5.12 11.50
CA TRP A 91 1.69 -4.03 12.30
C TRP A 91 0.95 -2.74 11.96
N ALA A 92 0.32 -2.12 12.96
CA ALA A 92 -0.24 -0.78 12.91
C ALA A 92 0.88 0.23 13.21
N LEU A 93 1.21 1.08 12.25
CA LEU A 93 2.36 1.99 12.27
C LEU A 93 1.90 3.45 12.32
N SER A 94 2.54 4.27 13.14
CA SER A 94 2.22 5.71 13.21
C SER A 94 2.67 6.48 11.97
N SER A 95 3.78 6.08 11.36
CA SER A 95 4.38 6.80 10.24
C SER A 95 5.00 5.83 9.25
N VAL A 96 4.71 6.03 7.96
CA VAL A 96 5.29 5.22 6.89
C VAL A 96 5.81 6.11 5.77
N ARG A 97 6.94 5.73 5.20
CA ARG A 97 7.49 6.34 3.97
C ARG A 97 7.61 5.26 2.91
N PRO A 98 6.78 5.25 1.87
CA PRO A 98 6.98 4.35 0.73
C PRO A 98 8.37 4.61 0.14
N ALA A 99 9.20 3.57 0.08
CA ALA A 99 10.56 3.64 -0.43
C ALA A 99 10.60 3.34 -1.92
N ARG A 100 9.85 2.32 -2.36
CA ARG A 100 9.75 1.93 -3.77
C ARG A 100 8.47 1.15 -4.04
N ILE A 101 8.07 1.16 -5.31
CA ILE A 101 7.00 0.31 -5.84
C ILE A 101 7.65 -0.99 -6.33
N LEU A 102 7.07 -2.13 -5.96
CA LEU A 102 7.58 -3.43 -6.38
C LEU A 102 6.90 -3.84 -7.70
N PRO A 103 7.66 -3.97 -8.80
CA PRO A 103 7.12 -4.17 -10.16
C PRO A 103 6.40 -5.51 -10.36
N ASP A 104 6.84 -6.57 -9.70
CA ASP A 104 6.48 -7.93 -10.08
C ASP A 104 5.13 -8.42 -9.53
N ILE A 105 4.40 -7.55 -8.82
CA ILE A 105 3.22 -8.01 -8.09
C ILE A 105 2.06 -7.04 -8.22
N VAL A 106 1.60 -6.88 -9.46
CA VAL A 106 0.19 -6.64 -9.74
C VAL A 106 -0.50 -7.97 -9.44
N PRO A 107 -1.31 -8.11 -8.37
CA PRO A 107 -2.02 -9.35 -8.15
C PRO A 107 -2.86 -9.64 -9.39
N LYS A 108 -2.67 -10.81 -9.99
CA LYS A 108 -3.52 -11.35 -11.05
C LYS A 108 -4.96 -11.08 -10.64
N ARG A 109 -5.72 -10.41 -11.53
CA ARG A 109 -7.12 -10.06 -11.32
C ARG A 109 -7.83 -11.21 -10.61
N CYS A 110 -8.59 -10.93 -9.56
CA CYS A 110 -9.62 -11.85 -9.13
C CYS A 110 -10.50 -12.10 -10.35
N ASP A 111 -10.54 -13.33 -10.84
CA ASP A 111 -11.19 -13.70 -12.08
C ASP A 111 -12.66 -13.30 -12.07
N ALA A 112 -12.97 -12.22 -12.79
CA ALA A 112 -14.33 -11.94 -13.24
C ALA A 112 -14.51 -12.68 -14.57
N ASN A 113 -14.77 -13.98 -14.49
CA ASN A 113 -15.24 -14.74 -15.64
C ASN A 113 -16.69 -14.32 -15.93
N SER A 114 -16.89 -13.36 -16.83
CA SER A 114 -18.06 -13.31 -17.74
C SER A 114 -18.03 -12.05 -18.65
N PHE A 115 -17.83 -12.30 -19.94
CA PHE A 115 -18.07 -11.45 -21.13
C PHE A 115 -17.05 -10.34 -21.52
N GLY A 116 -16.37 -10.56 -22.65
CA GLY A 116 -15.96 -9.52 -23.62
C GLY A 116 -14.67 -8.74 -23.33
N VAL A 117 -13.57 -9.15 -23.98
CA VAL A 117 -12.19 -8.56 -24.00
C VAL A 117 -12.23 -7.07 -24.51
N PRO A 118 -11.26 -6.14 -24.25
CA PRO A 118 -9.85 -6.46 -24.00
C PRO A 118 -8.96 -5.59 -23.06
N THR A 119 -7.82 -6.20 -22.71
CA THR A 119 -6.45 -5.62 -22.57
C THR A 119 -6.12 -4.52 -21.53
N ASP A 120 -5.19 -4.89 -20.64
CA ASP A 120 -3.95 -4.18 -20.26
C ASP A 120 -3.96 -2.80 -19.60
N ALA A 121 -5.07 -2.05 -19.55
CA ALA A 121 -5.04 -0.68 -19.02
C ALA A 121 -4.52 -0.58 -17.56
N GLY A 122 -4.97 -1.46 -16.67
CA GLY A 122 -4.53 -1.46 -15.26
C GLY A 122 -3.10 -1.95 -15.06
N SER A 123 -2.62 -2.88 -15.90
CA SER A 123 -1.24 -3.37 -15.87
C SER A 123 -0.27 -2.32 -16.42
N LEU A 124 -0.67 -1.61 -17.49
CA LEU A 124 0.08 -0.49 -18.05
C LEU A 124 0.14 0.71 -17.10
N GLU A 125 -0.94 1.00 -16.36
CA GLU A 125 -0.94 2.06 -15.34
C GLU A 125 0.02 1.72 -14.19
N CYS A 126 0.00 0.49 -13.70
CA CYS A 126 0.93 0.02 -12.67
C CYS A 126 2.39 0.07 -13.18
N ALA A 127 2.64 -0.44 -14.38
CA ALA A 127 3.97 -0.43 -15.00
C ALA A 127 4.49 1.00 -15.24
N ARG A 128 3.61 1.91 -15.68
CA ARG A 128 3.92 3.35 -15.81
C ARG A 128 4.27 3.97 -14.46
N LEU A 129 3.52 3.66 -13.41
CA LEU A 129 3.81 4.17 -12.07
C LEU A 129 5.14 3.65 -11.53
N VAL A 130 5.41 2.36 -11.68
CA VAL A 130 6.70 1.76 -11.34
C VAL A 130 7.82 2.53 -12.07
N ALA A 131 7.70 2.71 -13.38
CA ALA A 131 8.71 3.40 -14.19
C ALA A 131 8.89 4.87 -13.78
N GLN A 132 7.81 5.60 -13.51
CA GLN A 132 7.82 6.99 -13.08
C GLN A 132 8.42 7.20 -11.69
N HIS A 133 8.20 6.26 -10.77
CA HIS A 133 8.64 6.39 -9.39
C HIS A 133 10.01 5.78 -9.11
N ASN A 134 10.40 4.71 -9.80
CA ASN A 134 11.71 4.08 -9.60
C ASN A 134 12.85 4.90 -10.24
N THR A 135 12.58 5.70 -11.27
CA THR A 135 13.57 6.64 -11.85
C THR A 135 13.86 7.85 -10.96
N LYS A 136 12.98 8.16 -10.00
CA LYS A 136 13.13 9.29 -9.07
C LYS A 136 13.53 8.88 -7.65
N ALA A 137 13.59 7.58 -7.36
CA ALA A 137 13.98 7.10 -6.05
C ALA A 137 15.49 7.29 -5.86
N GLN A 138 15.88 8.29 -5.07
CA GLN A 138 17.29 8.44 -4.69
C GLN A 138 17.76 7.23 -3.87
N PRO A 139 18.99 6.75 -4.08
CA PRO A 139 19.55 5.68 -3.28
C PRO A 139 19.54 6.08 -1.81
N TRP A 140 19.17 5.12 -0.96
CA TRP A 140 19.19 5.29 0.49
C TRP A 140 20.66 5.43 0.93
N VAL A 141 21.03 6.62 1.41
CA VAL A 141 22.29 6.85 2.11
C VAL A 141 22.00 6.66 3.62
N PRO A 142 22.73 5.76 4.31
CA PRO A 142 22.55 5.51 5.74
C PRO A 142 22.68 6.75 6.62
#